data_AF-A0A0H2Z3S1-F1
#
_entry.id   AF-A0A0H2Z3S1-F1
#
_cell.length_a   1.000
_cell.length_b   1.000
_cell.length_c   1.000
_cell.angle_alpha   90.00
_cell.angle_beta   90.00
_cell.angle_gamma   90.00
#
_symmetry.space_group_name_H-M   'P 1'
#
loop_
_entity.id
_entity.type
_entity.pdbx_description
1 polymer ?
#
loop_
_entity_poly.entity_id
_entity_poly.type
_entity_poly.pdbx_seq_one_letter_code
_entity_poly.pdbx_strand_id
1 'polypeptide(L)'
;MQSIADYIDADDSPRFHGAEDNFYQSQTPPRHSANQMLFLTGELRQIKGITENIYQRLIPYVCVLPTSELSINLNMLTENDIPLFRALFLNNITDADARVLLQKRPREGWLTTDAFLYWAQQDFSGVKPLVAQVKGHLFPYSRYFTLSTESISDEQSQGWQSHIFFNRKQQSAQIYRRTLQLY
;
A
#
# COMPACT_ATOMS: atom_id res chain seq x y z
N MET A 1 0.58 -2.01 16.34
CA MET A 1 -0.17 -1.95 15.06
C MET A 1 -1.63 -2.37 15.20
N GLN A 2 -2.17 -2.56 16.43
CA GLN A 2 -3.60 -2.79 16.61
C GLN A 2 -4.42 -1.50 16.44
N SER A 3 -3.87 -0.36 16.85
CA SER A 3 -4.54 0.94 16.66
C SER A 3 -4.90 1.28 15.22
N ILE A 4 -4.19 0.74 14.21
CA ILE A 4 -4.56 0.97 12.80
C ILE A 4 -5.82 0.17 12.45
N ALA A 5 -5.93 -1.07 12.96
CA ALA A 5 -7.10 -1.91 12.74
C ALA A 5 -8.34 -1.31 13.42
N ASP A 6 -8.21 -0.95 14.70
CA ASP A 6 -9.24 -0.25 15.49
C ASP A 6 -9.65 1.09 14.84
N TYR A 7 -8.72 1.80 14.20
CA TYR A 7 -9.08 3.09 13.59
C TYR A 7 -9.99 2.95 12.35
N ILE A 8 -10.03 1.78 11.71
CA ILE A 8 -10.66 1.58 10.40
C ILE A 8 -11.80 0.55 10.37
N ASP A 9 -11.92 -0.31 11.38
CA ASP A 9 -13.03 -1.27 11.47
C ASP A 9 -14.30 -0.60 12.00
N ALA A 10 -15.42 -1.32 11.96
CA ALA A 10 -16.73 -0.70 12.13
C ALA A 10 -17.22 -0.64 13.59
N ASP A 11 -16.45 -1.18 14.54
CA ASP A 11 -16.85 -1.30 15.94
C ASP A 11 -16.00 -0.42 16.85
N ASP A 12 -16.47 -0.16 18.07
CA ASP A 12 -15.77 0.68 19.05
C ASP A 12 -15.07 -0.15 20.15
N SER A 13 -14.75 -1.42 19.87
CA SER A 13 -14.14 -2.33 20.85
C SER A 13 -12.62 -2.39 20.69
N PRO A 14 -11.85 -1.74 21.58
CA PRO A 14 -10.41 -1.63 21.37
C PRO A 14 -9.74 -3.00 21.53
N ARG A 15 -8.84 -3.33 20.59
CA ARG A 15 -7.96 -4.48 20.71
C ARG A 15 -6.91 -4.24 21.80
N PHE A 16 -6.23 -5.31 22.21
CA PHE A 16 -5.09 -5.19 23.12
C PHE A 16 -3.99 -4.30 22.50
N HIS A 17 -3.58 -3.23 23.20
CA HIS A 17 -2.73 -2.15 22.67
C HIS A 17 -3.30 -1.38 21.47
N GLY A 18 -4.61 -1.45 21.28
CA GLY A 18 -5.38 -0.68 20.32
C GLY A 18 -5.83 0.69 20.84
N ALA A 19 -6.74 1.32 20.11
CA ALA A 19 -7.38 2.58 20.47
C ALA A 19 -8.61 2.88 19.61
N GLU A 20 -9.70 3.17 20.31
CA GLU A 20 -10.99 3.59 19.78
C GLU A 20 -11.36 4.99 20.29
N ASP A 21 -12.62 5.37 20.10
CA ASP A 21 -13.24 6.61 20.56
C ASP A 21 -12.80 7.09 21.94
N ASN A 22 -12.80 6.22 22.97
CA ASN A 22 -12.39 6.62 24.32
C ASN A 22 -10.97 7.24 24.37
N PHE A 23 -10.05 6.74 23.54
CA PHE A 23 -8.69 7.29 23.45
C PHE A 23 -8.65 8.57 22.61
N TYR A 24 -9.40 8.63 21.52
CA TYR A 24 -9.36 9.77 20.59
C TYR A 24 -10.14 10.98 21.13
N GLN A 25 -11.21 10.76 21.89
CA GLN A 25 -11.97 11.81 22.57
C GLN A 25 -11.18 12.48 23.70
N SER A 26 -10.18 11.78 24.25
CA SER A 26 -9.28 12.37 25.26
C SER A 26 -8.15 13.21 24.65
N GLN A 27 -8.05 13.30 23.32
CA GLN A 27 -7.05 14.12 22.63
C GLN A 27 -7.50 15.60 22.56
N THR A 28 -6.56 16.49 22.21
CA THR A 28 -6.85 17.90 21.97
C THR A 28 -6.45 18.26 20.53
N PRO A 29 -7.41 18.65 19.66
CA PRO A 29 -8.85 18.67 19.88
C PRO A 29 -9.44 17.25 20.01
N PRO A 30 -10.57 17.09 20.73
CA PRO A 30 -11.24 15.80 20.86
C PRO A 30 -11.80 15.36 19.51
N ARG A 31 -11.69 14.07 19.21
CA ARG A 31 -12.20 13.47 17.97
C ARG A 31 -12.52 11.98 18.17
N HIS A 32 -13.02 11.34 17.12
CA HIS A 32 -13.37 9.91 17.12
C HIS A 32 -12.34 9.09 16.34
N SER A 33 -12.39 7.76 16.46
CA SER A 33 -11.83 6.89 15.42
C SER A 33 -12.60 7.12 14.11
N ALA A 34 -11.99 6.75 12.97
CA ALA A 34 -12.68 6.96 11.69
C ALA A 34 -13.81 5.95 11.49
N ASN A 35 -13.66 4.75 12.04
CA ASN A 35 -14.54 3.58 11.88
C ASN A 35 -14.91 3.29 10.42
N GLN A 36 -13.96 3.57 9.52
CA GLN A 36 -14.09 3.40 8.09
C GLN A 36 -12.70 3.30 7.44
N MET A 37 -12.68 2.83 6.18
CA MET A 37 -11.48 2.87 5.37
C MET A 37 -10.89 4.28 5.28
N LEU A 38 -9.57 4.39 5.39
CA LEU A 38 -8.87 5.65 5.19
C LEU A 38 -9.18 6.21 3.80
N PHE A 39 -9.20 7.53 3.69
CA PHE A 39 -9.31 8.25 2.42
C PHE A 39 -7.93 8.72 1.94
N LEU A 40 -7.05 9.19 2.82
CA LEU A 40 -5.72 9.71 2.53
C LEU A 40 -4.67 8.98 3.37
N THR A 41 -3.50 8.73 2.78
CA THR A 41 -2.37 8.15 3.51
C THR A 41 -1.91 9.02 4.69
N GLY A 42 -2.09 10.34 4.60
CA GLY A 42 -1.78 11.28 5.67
C GLY A 42 -2.57 11.06 6.96
N GLU A 43 -3.73 10.41 6.90
CA GLU A 43 -4.55 10.09 8.07
C GLU A 43 -3.84 9.14 9.04
N LEU A 44 -2.85 8.37 8.58
CA LEU A 44 -2.00 7.55 9.45
C LEU A 44 -1.39 8.36 10.60
N ARG A 45 -1.10 9.65 10.42
CA ARG A 45 -0.58 10.52 11.50
C ARG A 45 -1.54 10.67 12.68
N GLN A 46 -2.84 10.48 12.45
CA GLN A 46 -3.85 10.59 13.49
C GLN A 46 -3.95 9.31 14.33
N ILE A 47 -3.32 8.22 13.92
CA ILE A 47 -3.48 6.94 14.59
C ILE A 47 -2.53 6.84 15.78
N LYS A 48 -3.04 6.38 16.93
CA LYS A 48 -2.26 6.19 18.15
C LYS A 48 -0.98 5.38 17.88
N GLY A 49 0.16 5.96 18.25
CA GLY A 49 1.47 5.32 18.15
C GLY A 49 2.18 5.53 16.81
N ILE A 50 1.56 6.19 15.83
CA ILE A 50 2.23 6.63 14.61
C ILE A 50 2.85 8.01 14.86
N THR A 51 4.15 7.99 15.23
CA THR A 51 4.95 9.22 15.33
C THR A 51 5.34 9.71 13.94
N GLU A 52 5.77 10.97 13.81
CA GLU A 52 6.25 11.49 12.51
C GLU A 52 7.42 10.66 11.95
N ASN A 53 8.34 10.20 12.80
CA ASN A 53 9.43 9.32 12.37
C ASN A 53 8.92 7.97 11.83
N ILE A 54 7.94 7.36 12.49
CA ILE A 54 7.31 6.13 12.00
C ILE A 54 6.58 6.39 10.69
N TYR A 55 5.81 7.47 10.62
CA TYR A 55 5.09 7.87 9.41
C TYR A 55 6.04 8.02 8.23
N GLN A 56 7.13 8.76 8.37
CA GLN A 56 8.07 9.01 7.26
C GLN A 56 8.76 7.74 6.78
N ARG A 57 9.00 6.77 7.67
CA ARG A 57 9.54 5.46 7.30
C ARG A 57 8.51 4.54 6.67
N LEU A 58 7.23 4.71 6.98
CA LEU A 58 6.13 3.87 6.52
C LEU A 58 5.57 4.34 5.17
N ILE A 59 5.47 5.66 4.97
CA ILE A 59 4.78 6.27 3.83
C ILE A 59 5.26 5.79 2.45
N PRO A 60 6.55 5.42 2.22
CA PRO A 60 6.96 4.90 0.91
C PRO A 60 6.35 3.52 0.59
N TYR A 61 5.90 2.78 1.59
CA TYR A 61 5.50 1.37 1.47
C TYR A 61 4.00 1.13 1.60
N VAL A 62 3.22 2.18 1.83
CA VAL A 62 1.77 2.08 2.07
C VAL A 62 0.99 2.95 1.11
N CYS A 63 -0.22 2.50 0.78
CA CYS A 63 -1.18 3.25 -0.01
C CYS A 63 -2.57 3.12 0.61
N VAL A 64 -3.45 4.04 0.22
CA VAL A 64 -4.87 4.02 0.59
C VAL A 64 -5.67 3.92 -0.71
N LEU A 65 -6.33 2.78 -0.91
CA LEU A 65 -7.11 2.46 -2.10
C LEU A 65 -8.58 2.20 -1.69
N PRO A 66 -9.55 2.47 -2.57
CA PRO A 66 -10.97 2.20 -2.29
C PRO A 66 -11.30 0.71 -2.48
N THR A 67 -10.56 -0.16 -1.78
CA THR A 67 -10.76 -1.62 -1.72
C THR A 67 -10.11 -2.19 -0.47
N SER A 68 -10.74 -3.20 0.14
CA SER A 68 -10.14 -3.99 1.23
C SER A 68 -9.19 -5.08 0.72
N GLU A 69 -9.15 -5.33 -0.60
CA GLU A 69 -8.28 -6.32 -1.20
C GLU A 69 -6.83 -5.83 -1.23
N LEU A 70 -5.94 -6.48 -0.47
CA LEU A 70 -4.50 -6.29 -0.63
C LEU A 70 -4.06 -6.81 -2.00
N SER A 71 -3.62 -5.89 -2.87
CA SER A 71 -3.19 -6.18 -4.24
C SER A 71 -1.86 -5.50 -4.54
N ILE A 72 -0.76 -6.23 -4.44
CA ILE A 72 0.59 -5.72 -4.72
C ILE A 72 0.98 -6.10 -6.15
N ASN A 73 1.38 -5.09 -6.92
CA ASN A 73 1.86 -5.29 -8.28
C ASN A 73 3.33 -5.73 -8.27
N LEU A 74 3.57 -7.03 -8.46
CA LEU A 74 4.91 -7.61 -8.48
C LEU A 74 5.81 -7.02 -9.58
N ASN A 75 5.24 -6.52 -10.67
CA ASN A 75 6.00 -5.92 -11.77
C ASN A 75 6.45 -4.49 -11.48
N MET A 76 5.92 -3.86 -10.42
CA MET A 76 6.30 -2.51 -9.99
C MET A 76 7.28 -2.50 -8.82
N LEU A 77 7.56 -3.66 -8.21
CA LEU A 77 8.52 -3.75 -7.11
C LEU A 77 9.94 -3.42 -7.58
N THR A 78 10.64 -2.59 -6.84
CA THR A 78 12.03 -2.18 -7.08
C THR A 78 12.91 -2.56 -5.89
N GLU A 79 14.22 -2.33 -5.98
CA GLU A 79 15.10 -2.55 -4.82
C GLU A 79 14.75 -1.66 -3.62
N ASN A 80 14.15 -0.49 -3.85
CA ASN A 80 13.67 0.36 -2.77
C ASN A 80 12.54 -0.29 -1.97
N ASP A 81 11.81 -1.24 -2.59
CA ASP A 81 10.68 -1.97 -2.02
C ASP A 81 11.08 -3.27 -1.32
N ILE A 82 12.38 -3.56 -1.16
CA ILE A 82 12.87 -4.74 -0.43
C ILE A 82 12.21 -4.87 0.96
N PRO A 83 12.02 -3.81 1.76
CA PRO A 83 11.31 -3.93 3.04
C PRO A 83 9.87 -4.44 2.90
N LEU A 84 9.11 -3.95 1.92
CA LEU A 84 7.76 -4.45 1.61
C LEU A 84 7.82 -5.91 1.17
N PHE A 85 8.80 -6.24 0.34
CA PHE A 85 8.99 -7.59 -0.17
C PHE A 85 9.32 -8.59 0.94
N ARG A 86 10.15 -8.20 1.91
CA ARG A 86 10.45 -9.01 3.09
C ARG A 86 9.24 -9.15 4.00
N ALA A 87 8.46 -8.09 4.17
CA ALA A 87 7.22 -8.14 4.94
C ALA A 87 6.22 -9.15 4.37
N LEU A 88 6.10 -9.24 3.03
CA LEU A 88 5.25 -10.24 2.38
C LEU A 88 5.62 -11.68 2.76
N PHE A 89 6.91 -11.95 2.90
CA PHE A 89 7.42 -13.26 3.28
C PHE A 89 7.78 -13.37 4.76
N LEU A 90 7.21 -12.51 5.62
CA LEU A 90 7.43 -12.53 7.08
C LEU A 90 8.92 -12.57 7.47
N ASN A 91 9.78 -11.91 6.69
CA ASN A 91 11.23 -11.90 6.79
C ASN A 91 11.94 -13.25 6.53
N ASN A 92 11.25 -14.26 5.99
CA ASN A 92 11.86 -15.53 5.55
C ASN A 92 12.65 -15.42 4.23
N ILE A 93 12.83 -14.21 3.71
CA ILE A 93 13.70 -13.89 2.59
C ILE A 93 14.67 -12.79 3.01
N THR A 94 15.94 -12.94 2.65
CA THR A 94 16.97 -11.94 2.95
C THR A 94 16.93 -10.79 1.94
N ASP A 95 17.57 -9.66 2.26
CA ASP A 95 17.74 -8.55 1.31
C ASP A 95 18.48 -8.99 0.03
N ALA A 96 19.47 -9.91 0.16
CA ALA A 96 20.24 -10.40 -0.98
C ALA A 96 19.37 -11.27 -1.91
N ASP A 97 18.60 -12.18 -1.32
CA ASP A 97 17.66 -13.04 -2.04
C ASP A 97 16.58 -12.23 -2.75
N ALA A 98 16.06 -11.20 -2.07
CA ALA A 98 15.11 -10.26 -2.63
C ALA A 98 15.64 -9.57 -3.90
N ARG A 99 16.89 -9.08 -3.87
CA ARG A 99 17.54 -8.47 -5.05
C ARG A 99 17.67 -9.46 -6.20
N VAL A 100 18.13 -10.69 -5.91
CA VAL A 100 18.26 -11.74 -6.93
C VAL A 100 16.90 -12.00 -7.60
N LEU A 101 15.82 -12.10 -6.82
CA LEU A 101 14.49 -12.34 -7.36
C LEU A 101 13.96 -11.16 -8.20
N LEU A 102 14.23 -9.92 -7.77
CA LEU A 102 13.89 -8.72 -8.54
C LEU A 102 14.64 -8.66 -9.88
N GLN A 103 15.90 -9.10 -9.91
CA GLN A 103 16.74 -9.17 -11.12
C GLN A 103 16.30 -10.27 -12.08
N LYS A 104 15.63 -11.32 -11.59
CA LYS A 104 15.05 -12.39 -12.43
C LYS A 104 13.79 -11.98 -13.19
N ARG A 105 13.22 -10.80 -12.89
CA ARG A 105 12.04 -10.30 -13.59
C ARG A 105 12.33 -10.18 -15.09
N PRO A 106 11.52 -10.82 -15.96
CA PRO A 106 11.67 -10.68 -17.40
C PRO A 106 11.52 -9.22 -17.85
N ARG A 107 12.06 -8.86 -19.01
CA ARG A 107 11.95 -7.50 -19.58
C ARG A 107 10.51 -7.01 -19.69
N GLU A 108 9.59 -7.89 -20.11
CA GLU A 108 8.16 -7.59 -20.23
C GLU A 108 7.39 -7.75 -18.90
N GLY A 109 8.11 -8.03 -17.81
CA GLY A 109 7.54 -8.41 -16.53
C GLY A 109 7.10 -9.87 -16.47
N TRP A 110 6.67 -10.29 -15.28
CA TRP A 110 6.04 -11.59 -15.08
C TRP A 110 4.62 -11.56 -15.63
N LEU A 111 4.29 -12.56 -16.45
CA LEU A 111 2.94 -12.72 -17.01
C LEU A 111 1.92 -13.21 -15.98
N THR A 112 2.38 -14.04 -15.04
CA THR A 112 1.54 -14.65 -14.00
C THR A 112 2.21 -14.58 -12.65
N THR A 113 1.40 -14.54 -11.59
CA THR A 113 1.88 -14.66 -10.21
C THR A 113 2.59 -16.00 -10.00
N ASP A 114 2.13 -17.07 -10.64
CA ASP A 114 2.74 -18.40 -10.54
C ASP A 114 4.16 -18.46 -11.13
N ALA A 115 4.42 -17.74 -12.23
CA ALA A 115 5.77 -17.67 -12.79
C ALA A 115 6.75 -17.02 -11.82
N PHE A 116 6.34 -15.93 -11.16
CA PHE A 116 7.13 -15.28 -10.12
C PHE A 116 7.35 -16.22 -8.91
N LEU A 117 6.28 -16.85 -8.40
CA LEU A 117 6.35 -17.73 -7.23
C LEU A 117 7.17 -19.00 -7.49
N TYR A 118 7.20 -19.49 -8.74
CA TYR A 118 8.06 -20.60 -9.13
C TYR A 118 9.53 -20.27 -8.84
N TRP A 119 10.05 -19.12 -9.28
CA TRP A 119 11.43 -18.74 -9.00
C TRP A 119 11.66 -18.49 -7.52
N ALA A 120 10.73 -17.78 -6.86
CA ALA A 120 10.83 -17.48 -5.44
C ALA A 120 10.99 -18.75 -4.58
N GLN A 121 10.21 -19.77 -4.86
CA GLN A 121 10.22 -21.02 -4.09
C GLN A 121 11.35 -21.97 -4.50
N GLN A 122 11.84 -21.90 -5.74
CA GLN A 122 12.96 -22.72 -6.20
C GLN A 122 14.27 -22.26 -5.56
N ASP A 123 14.51 -20.95 -5.54
CA ASP A 123 15.78 -20.38 -5.09
C ASP A 123 15.84 -20.20 -3.57
N PHE A 124 14.69 -20.00 -2.90
CA PHE A 124 14.63 -19.61 -1.49
C PHE A 124 13.69 -20.50 -0.67
N SER A 125 14.26 -21.51 0.01
CA SER A 125 13.47 -22.50 0.76
C SER A 125 12.60 -21.91 1.87
N GLY A 126 13.03 -20.81 2.50
CA GLY A 126 12.29 -20.10 3.55
C GLY A 126 10.96 -19.51 3.07
N VAL A 127 10.83 -19.24 1.77
CA VAL A 127 9.61 -18.70 1.16
C VAL A 127 8.54 -19.78 0.93
N LYS A 128 8.94 -21.04 0.69
CA LYS A 128 8.04 -22.14 0.32
C LYS A 128 6.78 -22.25 1.19
N PRO A 129 6.85 -22.18 2.54
CA PRO A 129 5.67 -22.32 3.39
C PRO A 129 4.66 -21.17 3.24
N LEU A 130 5.09 -20.01 2.74
CA LEU A 130 4.27 -18.79 2.65
C LEU A 130 3.70 -18.56 1.25
N VAL A 131 4.14 -19.31 0.23
CA VAL A 131 3.72 -19.14 -1.17
C VAL A 131 2.20 -19.12 -1.31
N ALA A 132 1.49 -20.06 -0.68
CA ALA A 132 0.03 -20.15 -0.77
C ALA A 132 -0.66 -18.91 -0.17
N GLN A 133 -0.17 -18.42 0.97
CA GLN A 133 -0.70 -17.22 1.63
C GLN A 133 -0.41 -15.96 0.79
N VAL A 134 0.82 -15.83 0.29
CA VAL A 134 1.25 -14.62 -0.44
C VAL A 134 0.62 -14.54 -1.83
N LYS A 135 0.33 -15.67 -2.49
CA LYS A 135 -0.23 -15.72 -3.84
C LYS A 135 -1.50 -14.87 -3.99
N GLY A 136 -2.38 -14.87 -2.99
CA GLY A 136 -3.64 -14.10 -3.01
C GLY A 136 -3.46 -12.58 -3.00
N HIS A 137 -2.25 -12.11 -2.68
CA HIS A 137 -1.94 -10.68 -2.53
C HIS A 137 -1.05 -10.14 -3.65
N LEU A 138 -0.58 -10.99 -4.57
CA LEU A 138 0.34 -10.63 -5.64
C LEU A 138 -0.33 -10.71 -7.02
N PHE A 139 -0.20 -9.66 -7.80
CA PHE A 139 -0.77 -9.56 -9.14
C PHE A 139 0.25 -9.01 -10.14
N PRO A 140 0.25 -9.46 -11.40
CA PRO A 140 1.16 -8.96 -12.43
C PRO A 140 0.71 -7.62 -13.04
N TYR A 141 -0.39 -7.05 -12.57
CA TYR A 141 -0.98 -5.81 -13.07
C TYR A 141 -1.54 -4.96 -11.92
N SER A 142 -1.80 -3.68 -12.20
CA SER A 142 -2.55 -2.79 -11.32
C SER A 142 -3.94 -2.48 -11.89
N ARG A 143 -4.90 -2.23 -11.00
CA ARG A 143 -6.20 -1.60 -11.32
C ARG A 143 -6.25 -0.13 -10.88
N TYR A 144 -5.27 0.31 -10.11
CA TYR A 144 -5.21 1.65 -9.53
C TYR A 144 -3.98 2.37 -10.05
N PHE A 145 -4.19 3.60 -10.51
CA PHE A 145 -3.16 4.44 -11.08
C PHE A 145 -3.26 5.85 -10.52
N THR A 146 -2.13 6.51 -10.44
CA THR A 146 -2.04 7.92 -10.08
C THR A 146 -1.49 8.67 -11.27
N LEU A 147 -2.22 9.69 -11.73
CA LEU A 147 -1.81 10.58 -12.80
C LEU A 147 -1.50 11.95 -12.20
N SER A 148 -0.27 12.41 -12.35
CA SER A 148 0.12 13.79 -12.04
C SER A 148 0.07 14.62 -13.31
N THR A 149 -0.65 15.74 -13.28
CA THR A 149 -0.75 16.68 -14.40
C THR A 149 -0.34 18.06 -13.95
N GLU A 150 0.47 18.75 -14.74
CA GLU A 150 0.82 20.14 -14.53
C GLU A 150 0.29 20.96 -15.72
N SER A 151 -0.42 22.05 -15.42
CA SER A 151 -0.87 23.02 -16.41
C SER A 151 -0.12 24.32 -16.20
N ILE A 152 0.49 24.83 -17.26
CA ILE A 152 1.22 26.09 -17.26
C ILE A 152 0.47 27.06 -18.17
N SER A 153 0.08 28.22 -17.63
CA SER A 153 -0.52 29.33 -18.38
C SER A 153 0.11 30.62 -17.92
N ASP A 154 0.71 31.38 -18.85
CA ASP A 154 1.52 32.57 -18.57
C ASP A 154 2.61 32.28 -17.52
N GLU A 155 2.61 32.97 -16.38
CA GLU A 155 3.54 32.77 -15.25
C GLU A 155 2.96 31.87 -14.14
N GLN A 156 1.77 31.27 -14.33
CA GLN A 156 1.14 30.39 -13.34
C GLN A 156 1.29 28.92 -13.73
N SER A 157 1.78 28.11 -12.79
CA SER A 157 1.68 26.65 -12.84
C SER A 157 0.65 26.15 -11.82
N GLN A 158 -0.12 25.15 -12.22
CA GLN A 158 -1.02 24.44 -11.32
C GLN A 158 -0.84 22.93 -11.53
N GLY A 159 -0.58 22.23 -10.43
CA GLY A 159 -0.50 20.77 -10.40
C GLY A 159 -1.81 20.13 -9.96
N TRP A 160 -2.12 18.97 -10.52
CA TRP A 160 -3.21 18.11 -10.07
C TRP A 160 -2.76 16.67 -9.99
N GLN A 161 -3.23 15.97 -8.98
CA GLN A 161 -3.08 14.53 -8.84
C GLN A 161 -4.45 13.87 -8.98
N SER A 162 -4.63 13.04 -10.00
CA SER A 162 -5.83 12.25 -10.23
C SER A 162 -5.59 10.79 -9.87
N HIS A 163 -6.48 10.20 -9.08
CA HIS A 163 -6.45 8.77 -8.78
C HIS A 163 -7.51 8.05 -9.59
N ILE A 164 -7.06 7.02 -10.31
CA ILE A 164 -7.80 6.37 -11.37
C ILE A 164 -7.99 4.90 -11.02
N PHE A 165 -9.21 4.42 -11.14
CA PHE A 165 -9.54 3.01 -11.16
C PHE A 165 -9.77 2.55 -12.60
N PHE A 166 -9.12 1.47 -13.02
CA PHE A 166 -9.29 0.86 -14.33
C PHE A 166 -10.06 -0.46 -14.22
N ASN A 167 -11.27 -0.48 -14.75
CA ASN A 167 -12.09 -1.68 -14.85
C ASN A 167 -11.67 -2.48 -16.09
N ARG A 168 -10.90 -3.54 -15.89
CA ARG A 168 -10.42 -4.41 -16.97
C ARG A 168 -11.54 -5.12 -17.76
N LYS A 169 -12.65 -5.47 -17.11
CA LYS A 169 -13.77 -6.16 -17.77
C LYS A 169 -14.51 -5.24 -18.74
N GLN A 170 -14.67 -3.98 -18.36
CA GLN A 170 -15.36 -2.97 -19.16
C GLN A 170 -14.41 -2.14 -20.03
N GLN A 171 -13.10 -2.34 -19.90
CA GLN A 171 -12.05 -1.53 -20.53
C GLN A 171 -12.25 -0.01 -20.30
N SER A 172 -12.67 0.37 -19.10
CA SER A 172 -13.01 1.74 -18.75
C SER A 172 -12.15 2.26 -17.59
N ALA A 173 -11.83 3.55 -17.62
CA ALA A 173 -11.12 4.25 -16.56
C ALA A 173 -12.06 5.25 -15.88
N GLN A 174 -11.98 5.33 -14.55
CA GLN A 174 -12.78 6.26 -13.75
C GLN A 174 -11.87 6.97 -12.75
N ILE A 175 -12.00 8.30 -12.66
CA ILE A 175 -11.33 9.08 -11.65
C ILE A 175 -12.19 9.04 -10.39
N TYR A 176 -11.63 8.54 -9.29
CA TYR A 176 -12.33 8.47 -8.01
C TYR A 176 -11.85 9.51 -6.99
N ARG A 177 -10.72 10.16 -7.25
CA ARG A 177 -10.22 11.30 -6.45
C ARG A 177 -9.39 12.25 -7.30
N ARG A 178 -9.50 13.54 -7.03
CA ARG A 178 -8.57 14.58 -7.49
C ARG A 178 -8.10 15.41 -6.31
N THR A 179 -6.82 15.75 -6.31
CA THR A 179 -6.21 16.62 -5.31
C THR A 179 -5.40 17.69 -6.03
N LEU A 180 -5.52 18.95 -5.60
CA LEU A 180 -4.65 20.02 -6.07
C LEU A 180 -3.23 19.76 -5.52
N GLN A 181 -2.23 19.78 -6.40
CA GLN A 181 -0.84 19.64 -6.03
C GLN A 181 -0.21 21.04 -6.03
N LEU A 182 0.11 21.52 -4.83
CA LEU A 182 0.82 22.79 -4.65
C LEU A 182 2.32 22.51 -4.77
N TYR A 183 3.01 23.29 -5.60
CA TYR A 183 4.46 23.29 -5.74
C TYR A 183 5.11 24.34 -4.84
#